data_AF-A0A0Q7UPI8-F1
#
_entry.id   AF-A0A0Q7UPI8-F1
#
_cell.length_a   1.000
_cell.length_b   1.000
_cell.length_c   1.000
_cell.angle_alpha   90.00
_cell.angle_beta   90.00
_cell.angle_gamma   90.00
#
_symmetry.space_group_name_H-M   'P 1'
#
loop_
_entity.id
_entity.type
_entity.pdbx_description
1 polymer ?
#
loop_
_entity_poly.entity_id
_entity_poly.type
_entity_poly.pdbx_seq_one_letter_code
_entity_poly.pdbx_strand_id
1 'polypeptide(L)'
;MEGAAAKLRDGRSSIGDTLKELQGIIDELVEDGFKTENASGAYQTAYQELTSSLDDASEAVNDMADALDKMADQIRDTDAGMAGGA
;
A
#
# COMPACT_ATOMS: atom_id res chain seq x y z
N MET A 1 -15.96 3.02 11.11
CA MET A 1 -14.96 3.68 10.25
C MET A 1 -13.55 3.31 10.69
N GLU A 2 -13.21 3.45 11.97
CA GLU A 2 -11.91 3.04 12.52
C GLU A 2 -11.50 1.60 12.15
N GLY A 3 -12.40 0.62 12.30
CA GLY A 3 -12.11 -0.76 11.91
C GLY A 3 -11.93 -1.00 10.40
N ALA A 4 -12.40 -0.08 9.55
CA ALA A 4 -12.15 -0.13 8.10
C ALA A 4 -10.81 0.52 7.77
N ALA A 5 -10.49 1.67 8.37
CA ALA A 5 -9.19 2.33 8.23
C ALA A 5 -8.03 1.43 8.68
N ALA A 6 -8.18 0.74 9.82
CA ALA A 6 -7.20 -0.24 10.28
C ALA A 6 -6.98 -1.36 9.26
N LYS A 7 -8.06 -1.96 8.73
CA LYS A 7 -7.95 -3.02 7.70
C LYS A 7 -7.27 -2.54 6.41
N LEU A 8 -7.50 -1.29 6.01
CA LEU A 8 -6.83 -0.71 4.85
C LEU A 8 -5.31 -0.58 5.09
N ARG A 9 -4.90 -0.13 6.27
CA ARG A 9 -3.48 -0.05 6.65
C ARG A 9 -2.82 -1.43 6.74
N ASP A 10 -3.51 -2.40 7.32
CA ASP A 10 -3.02 -3.79 7.41
C ASP A 10 -2.85 -4.42 6.02
N GLY A 11 -3.84 -4.20 5.14
CA GLY A 11 -3.80 -4.66 3.75
C GLY A 11 -2.64 -4.03 2.97
N ARG A 12 -2.45 -2.71 3.12
CA ARG A 12 -1.31 -1.98 2.54
C ARG A 12 0.03 -2.58 2.97
N SER A 13 0.23 -2.79 4.28
CA SER A 13 1.48 -3.37 4.80
C SER A 13 1.74 -4.75 4.21
N SER A 14 0.71 -5.60 4.20
CA SER A 14 0.81 -6.97 3.69
C SER A 14 1.19 -7.01 2.20
N ILE A 15 0.62 -6.11 1.39
CA ILE A 15 0.95 -5.97 -0.03
C ILE A 15 2.41 -5.51 -0.19
N GLY A 16 2.82 -4.47 0.54
CA GLY A 16 4.19 -3.95 0.49
C GLY A 16 5.25 -5.00 0.87
N ASP A 17 4.99 -5.79 1.91
CA ASP A 17 5.89 -6.86 2.34
C ASP A 17 6.00 -7.97 1.28
N THR A 18 4.86 -8.39 0.70
CA THR A 18 4.83 -9.40 -0.36
C THR A 18 5.62 -8.95 -1.59
N LEU A 19 5.53 -7.68 -1.97
CA LEU A 19 6.24 -7.16 -3.14
C LEU A 19 7.74 -7.03 -2.91
N LYS A 20 8.17 -6.66 -1.70
CA LYS A 20 9.60 -6.67 -1.37
C LYS A 20 10.19 -8.07 -1.47
N GLU A 21 9.47 -9.09 -1.01
CA GLU A 21 9.88 -10.48 -1.14
C GLU A 21 10.06 -10.88 -2.60
N LEU A 22 9.05 -10.61 -3.45
CA LEU A 22 9.11 -10.92 -4.87
C LEU A 22 10.24 -10.16 -5.60
N GLN A 23 10.59 -8.96 -5.14
CA GLN A 23 11.67 -8.17 -5.71
C GLN A 23 13.02 -8.85 -5.48
N GLY A 24 13.25 -9.31 -4.24
CA GLY A 24 14.49 -10.01 -3.89
C GLY A 24 14.72 -11.24 -4.76
N ILE A 25 13.66 -12.01 -5.03
CA ILE A 25 13.74 -13.19 -5.91
C ILE A 25 14.16 -12.79 -7.34
N ILE A 26 13.61 -11.70 -7.88
CA ILE A 26 13.96 -11.25 -9.24
C ILE A 26 15.39 -10.70 -9.28
N ASP A 27 15.80 -9.95 -8.26
CA ASP A 27 17.17 -9.45 -8.14
C ASP A 27 18.16 -10.62 -8.10
N GLU A 28 17.91 -11.66 -7.30
CA GLU A 28 18.71 -12.90 -7.26
C GLU A 28 18.79 -13.58 -8.63
N LEU A 29 17.66 -13.75 -9.33
CA LEU A 29 17.63 -14.38 -10.65
C LEU A 29 18.45 -13.58 -11.67
N VAL A 30 18.34 -12.25 -11.67
CA VAL A 30 19.09 -11.35 -12.57
C VAL A 30 20.59 -11.36 -12.24
N GLU A 31 20.97 -11.49 -10.97
CA GLU A 31 22.36 -11.58 -10.54
C GLU A 31 23.01 -12.93 -10.89
N ASP A 32 22.33 -14.05 -10.62
CA ASP A 32 22.91 -15.40 -10.68
C ASP A 32 23.08 -15.97 -12.10
N GLY A 33 22.34 -15.50 -13.09
CA GLY A 33 22.51 -16.07 -14.43
C GLY A 33 21.53 -15.68 -15.53
N PHE A 34 20.51 -14.88 -15.26
CA PHE A 34 19.54 -14.50 -16.31
C PHE A 34 20.09 -13.52 -17.36
N LYS A 35 21.36 -13.09 -17.26
CA LYS A 35 22.03 -12.12 -18.15
C LYS A 35 22.27 -12.62 -19.58
N THR A 36 22.02 -13.90 -19.89
CA THR A 36 22.34 -14.49 -21.19
C THR A 36 21.34 -14.14 -22.30
N GLU A 37 20.14 -13.64 -22.00
CA GLU A 37 19.17 -13.18 -23.01
C GLU A 37 18.49 -11.85 -22.63
N ASN A 38 18.15 -11.03 -23.64
CA ASN A 38 17.40 -9.76 -23.54
C ASN A 38 16.16 -9.79 -22.62
N ALA A 39 15.66 -10.99 -22.28
CA ALA A 39 14.54 -11.22 -21.38
C ALA A 39 14.80 -10.75 -19.94
N SER A 40 16.04 -10.78 -19.42
CA SER A 40 16.35 -10.32 -18.05
C SER A 40 16.12 -8.82 -17.87
N GLY A 41 16.60 -8.01 -18.81
CA GLY A 41 16.42 -6.55 -18.74
C GLY A 41 14.95 -6.15 -18.83
N ALA A 42 14.18 -6.79 -19.72
CA ALA A 42 12.75 -6.54 -19.83
C ALA A 42 11.99 -6.93 -18.54
N TYR A 43 12.35 -8.07 -17.93
CA TYR A 43 11.78 -8.50 -16.65
C TYR A 43 12.10 -7.52 -15.52
N GLN A 44 13.35 -7.05 -15.42
CA GLN A 44 13.77 -6.10 -14.41
C GLN A 44 13.01 -4.77 -14.55
N THR A 45 12.88 -4.23 -15.77
CA THR A 45 12.11 -3.01 -16.03
C THR A 45 10.64 -3.19 -15.66
N ALA A 46 9.99 -4.26 -16.13
CA ALA A 46 8.58 -4.52 -15.83
C ALA A 46 8.34 -4.65 -14.32
N TYR A 47 9.29 -5.25 -13.60
CA TYR A 47 9.20 -5.38 -12.16
C TYR A 47 9.37 -4.05 -11.41
N GLN A 48 10.32 -3.21 -11.84
CA GLN A 48 10.49 -1.86 -11.29
C GLN A 48 9.23 -1.01 -11.52
N GLU A 49 8.63 -1.07 -12.71
CA GLU A 49 7.37 -0.37 -13.03
C GLU A 49 6.22 -0.86 -12.15
N LEU A 50 6.09 -2.18 -11.97
CA LEU A 50 5.08 -2.77 -11.09
C LEU A 50 5.26 -2.31 -9.64
N THR A 51 6.49 -2.34 -9.13
CA THR A 51 6.83 -1.94 -7.76
C THR A 51 6.45 -0.48 -7.53
N SER A 52 6.86 0.42 -8.44
CA SER A 52 6.50 1.84 -8.35
C SER A 52 4.98 2.05 -8.37
N SER A 53 4.27 1.38 -9.27
CA SER A 53 2.81 1.50 -9.39
C SER A 53 2.09 1.02 -8.12
N LEU A 54 2.65 0.02 -7.45
CA LEU A 54 2.08 -0.54 -6.22
C LEU A 54 2.44 0.28 -4.98
N ASP A 55 3.58 0.96 -4.96
CA ASP A 55 3.88 1.98 -3.96
C ASP A 55 2.86 3.14 -4.07
N ASP A 56 2.62 3.64 -5.29
CA ASP A 56 1.60 4.67 -5.53
C ASP A 56 0.20 4.22 -5.08
N ALA A 57 -0.19 2.98 -5.43
CA ALA A 57 -1.45 2.41 -4.98
C ALA A 57 -1.52 2.27 -3.44
N SER A 58 -0.40 1.90 -2.81
CA SER A 58 -0.28 1.76 -1.36
C SER A 58 -0.44 3.10 -0.65
N GLU A 59 0.11 4.19 -1.20
CA GLU A 59 -0.12 5.55 -0.71
C GLU A 59 -1.58 5.94 -0.82
N ALA A 60 -2.23 5.69 -1.95
CA ALA A 60 -3.65 5.98 -2.13
C ALA A 60 -4.55 5.23 -1.12
N VAL A 61 -4.21 3.98 -0.78
CA VAL A 61 -4.90 3.22 0.28
C VAL A 61 -4.70 3.86 1.65
N ASN A 62 -3.51 4.38 1.94
CA ASN A 62 -3.25 5.08 3.18
C ASN A 62 -4.07 6.39 3.28
N ASP A 63 -4.13 7.16 2.20
CA ASP A 63 -4.94 8.39 2.15
C ASP A 63 -6.43 8.11 2.39
N MET A 64 -6.94 7.00 1.85
CA MET A 64 -8.31 6.54 2.11
C MET A 64 -8.52 6.18 3.59
N ALA A 65 -7.57 5.50 4.23
CA ALA A 65 -7.64 5.21 5.65
C ALA A 65 -7.66 6.49 6.50
N ASP A 66 -6.82 7.47 6.16
CA ASP A 66 -6.76 8.76 6.86
C ASP A 66 -8.04 9.57 6.67
N ALA A 67 -8.66 9.52 5.49
CA ALA A 67 -9.95 10.14 5.24
C ALA A 67 -11.06 9.52 6.11
N LEU A 68 -11.06 8.20 6.28
CA LEU A 68 -12.03 7.49 7.13
C LEU A 68 -11.87 7.85 8.61
N ASP A 69 -10.64 8.00 9.10
CA ASP A 69 -10.38 8.42 10.48
C ASP A 69 -10.86 9.87 10.71
N LYS A 70 -10.55 10.79 9.80
CA LYS A 70 -11.03 12.19 9.88
C LYS A 70 -12.55 12.28 9.91
N MET A 71 -13.24 11.47 9.10
CA MET A 71 -14.71 11.41 9.13
C MET A 71 -15.23 10.87 10.46
N ALA A 72 -14.58 9.85 11.02
CA ALA A 72 -14.96 9.31 12.32
C ALA A 72 -14.83 10.36 13.44
N ASP A 73 -13.76 11.15 13.42
CA ASP A 73 -13.55 12.25 14.37
C ASP A 73 -14.62 13.33 14.25
N GLN A 74 -14.93 13.78 13.04
CA GLN A 74 -15.98 14.78 12.80
C GLN A 74 -17.36 14.33 13.30
N ILE A 75 -17.69 13.05 13.13
CA ILE A 75 -18.95 12.49 13.63
C ILE A 75 -18.97 12.50 15.17
N ARG A 76 -17.88 12.08 15.82
CA ARG A 76 -17.76 12.09 17.28
C ARG A 76 -17.91 13.50 17.86
N ASP A 77 -17.25 14.48 17.25
CA ASP A 77 -17.33 15.87 17.68
C ASP A 77 -18.75 16.44 17.51
N THR A 78 -19.41 16.11 16.39
CA THR A 78 -20.80 16.52 16.13
C THR A 78 -21.76 15.92 17.16
N ASP A 79 -21.64 14.61 17.42
CA ASP A 79 -22.48 13.90 18.38
C ASP A 79 -22.27 14.41 19.81
N ALA A 80 -21.02 14.70 20.21
CA ALA A 80 -20.71 15.27 21.51
C ALA A 80 -21.31 16.68 21.69
N GLY A 81 -21.25 17.51 20.64
CA GLY A 81 -21.87 18.84 20.64
C GLY A 81 -23.40 18.80 20.74
N MET A 82 -24.05 17.82 20.09
CA MET A 82 -25.49 17.62 20.20
C MET A 82 -25.91 17.05 21.56
N ALA A 83 -25.13 16.13 22.15
CA ALA A 83 -25.42 15.55 23.46
C ALA A 83 -25.23 16.53 24.63
N GLY A 84 -24.35 17.53 24.48
CA GLY A 84 -24.17 18.60 25.48
C GLY A 84 -25.16 19.76 25.37
N GLY A 85 -26.02 19.78 24.34
CA GLY A 85 -26.97 20.85 24.06
C GLY A 85 -28.44 20.55 24.41
N ALA A 86 -28.73 19.42 25.06
CA ALA A 86 -30.08 18.98 25.46
C ALA A 86 -30.29 19.03 26.98
#